data_AF-A0A4R9PIM6-F1
#
_entry.id   AF-A0A4R9PIM6-F1
#
_cell.length_a   1.000
_cell.length_b   1.000
_cell.length_c   1.000
_cell.angle_alpha   90.00
_cell.angle_beta   90.00
_cell.angle_gamma   90.00
#
_symmetry.space_group_name_H-M   'P 1'
#
loop_
_entity.id
_entity.type
_entity.pdbx_description
1 polymer ?
#
loop_
_entity_poly.entity_id
_entity_poly.type
_entity_poly.pdbx_seq_one_letter_code
_entity_poly.pdbx_strand_id
1 'polypeptide(L)'
;IVLLYTGMATGESAEAWLCDPASEVSSHYLVHEDGRVVQMVRESDRAWHAGRSSWFGRTDINSCSVGIEIVNPGHTLGYKAFPRRQIGAVIDLCAGIVGRYSI
;
A
#
# COMPACT_ATOMS: atom_id res chain seq x y z
N ILE A 1 -10.41 1.03 0.31
CA ILE A 1 -8.98 0.96 -0.08
C ILE A 1 -8.25 2.11 0.59
N VAL A 2 -7.04 1.89 1.10
CA VAL A 2 -6.15 2.95 1.61
C VAL A 2 -4.90 2.97 0.75
N LEU A 3 -4.56 4.13 0.19
CA LEU A 3 -3.34 4.33 -0.60
C LEU A 3 -2.30 5.04 0.26
N LEU A 4 -1.10 4.48 0.28
CA LEU A 4 0.05 5.02 1.01
C LEU A 4 1.25 5.11 0.08
N TYR A 5 2.27 5.87 0.49
CA TYR A 5 3.58 5.82 -0.13
C TYR A 5 4.62 5.36 0.89
N THR A 6 5.66 4.67 0.41
CA THR A 6 6.59 3.96 1.27
C THR A 6 7.50 4.87 2.10
N GLY A 7 7.85 6.05 1.59
CA GLY A 7 8.78 6.96 2.27
C GLY A 7 10.22 6.41 2.35
N MET A 8 10.56 5.46 1.49
CA MET A 8 11.86 4.76 1.48
C MET A 8 12.66 5.07 0.22
N ALA A 9 13.99 4.90 0.31
CA ALA A 9 14.90 5.25 -0.76
C ALA A 9 14.69 4.42 -2.04
N THR A 10 14.35 3.13 -1.88
CA THR A 10 14.11 2.21 -3.01
C THR A 10 12.92 1.29 -2.74
N GLY A 11 12.33 0.76 -3.81
CA GLY A 11 11.26 -0.24 -3.72
C GLY A 11 11.71 -1.52 -3.02
N GLU A 12 12.93 -1.99 -3.25
CA GLU A 12 13.48 -3.18 -2.58
C GLU A 12 13.62 -2.98 -1.08
N SER A 13 14.05 -1.79 -0.64
CA SER A 13 14.13 -1.47 0.79
C SER A 13 12.76 -1.42 1.45
N ALA A 14 11.75 -0.90 0.73
CA ALA A 14 10.36 -0.91 1.20
C ALA A 14 9.80 -2.33 1.28
N GLU A 15 10.04 -3.15 0.26
CA GLU A 15 9.58 -4.54 0.22
C GLU A 15 10.20 -5.36 1.36
N ALA A 16 11.51 -5.21 1.60
CA ALA A 16 12.19 -5.85 2.71
C ALA A 16 11.66 -5.39 4.07
N TRP A 17 11.42 -4.08 4.25
CA TRP A 17 10.90 -3.53 5.50
C TRP A 17 9.49 -4.03 5.82
N LEU A 18 8.60 -4.08 4.83
CA LEU A 18 7.23 -4.58 5.00
C LEU A 18 7.17 -6.10 5.29
N CYS A 19 8.25 -6.82 4.98
CA CYS A 19 8.42 -8.25 5.31
C CYS A 19 9.12 -8.47 6.66
N ASP A 20 9.75 -7.45 7.24
CA ASP A 20 10.48 -7.56 8.49
C ASP A 20 9.51 -7.56 9.69
N PRO A 21 9.43 -8.63 10.49
CA PRO A 21 8.58 -8.66 11.67
C PRO A 21 8.89 -7.54 12.69
N ALA A 22 10.12 -7.04 12.72
CA ALA A 22 10.52 -5.95 13.61
C ALA A 22 9.97 -4.58 13.18
N SER A 23 9.48 -4.45 11.94
CA SER A 23 8.89 -3.21 11.44
C SER A 23 7.54 -2.89 12.08
N GLU A 24 6.82 -3.92 12.54
CA GLU A 24 5.44 -3.85 13.02
C GLU A 24 4.48 -3.14 12.04
N VAL A 25 4.80 -3.17 10.74
CA VAL A 25 3.97 -2.63 9.66
C VAL A 25 3.90 -3.60 8.48
N SER A 26 2.81 -3.57 7.75
CA SER A 26 2.63 -4.36 6.52
C SER A 26 1.52 -3.78 5.65
N SER A 27 1.53 -4.08 4.36
CA SER A 27 0.46 -3.74 3.43
C SER A 27 -0.07 -4.99 2.74
N HIS A 28 -1.21 -4.89 2.08
CA HIS A 28 -1.71 -6.01 1.25
C HIS A 28 -0.95 -6.07 -0.07
N TYR A 29 -0.67 -4.89 -0.64
CA TYR A 29 0.04 -4.75 -1.90
C TYR A 29 1.15 -3.70 -1.82
N LEU A 30 2.19 -3.92 -2.62
CA LEU A 30 3.26 -2.96 -2.91
C LEU A 30 3.34 -2.77 -4.43
N VAL A 31 3.33 -1.52 -4.91
CA VAL A 31 3.44 -1.18 -6.33
C VAL A 31 4.73 -0.43 -6.60
N HIS A 32 5.65 -1.09 -7.31
CA HIS A 32 6.96 -0.56 -7.69
C HIS A 32 6.86 0.46 -8.82
N GLU A 33 7.90 1.28 -8.99
CA GLU A 33 7.93 2.34 -9.99
C GLU A 33 7.83 1.80 -11.42
N ASP A 34 8.25 0.55 -11.67
CA ASP A 34 8.14 -0.18 -12.94
C ASP A 34 6.71 -0.64 -13.28
N GLY A 35 5.77 -0.56 -12.33
CA GLY A 35 4.40 -1.07 -12.44
C GLY A 35 4.23 -2.50 -11.92
N ARG A 36 5.29 -3.15 -11.42
CA ARG A 36 5.20 -4.45 -10.76
C ARG A 36 4.38 -4.33 -9.49
N VAL A 37 3.37 -5.19 -9.36
CA VAL A 37 2.55 -5.33 -8.15
C VAL A 37 2.99 -6.58 -7.40
N VAL A 38 3.31 -6.45 -6.12
CA VAL A 38 3.61 -7.56 -5.22
C VAL A 38 2.47 -7.69 -4.22
N GLN A 39 1.91 -8.89 -4.07
CA GLN A 39 0.97 -9.19 -3.00
C GLN A 39 1.75 -9.67 -1.77
N MET A 40 1.67 -8.90 -0.70
CA MET A 40 2.44 -9.13 0.54
C MET A 40 1.57 -9.88 1.56
N VAL A 41 0.35 -9.38 1.81
CA VAL A 41 -0.64 -9.97 2.71
C VAL A 41 -1.91 -10.29 1.92
N ARG A 42 -2.53 -11.44 2.21
CA ARG A 42 -3.81 -11.83 1.57
C ARG A 42 -4.89 -10.81 1.95
N GLU A 43 -5.78 -10.45 1.02
CA GLU A 43 -6.88 -9.49 1.30
C GLU A 43 -7.85 -9.96 2.40
N SER A 44 -7.88 -11.27 2.70
CA SER A 44 -8.65 -11.85 3.79
C SER A 44 -7.99 -11.72 5.17
N ASP A 45 -6.70 -11.40 5.20
CA ASP A 45 -5.91 -11.26 6.41
C ASP A 45 -5.71 -9.78 6.72
N ARG A 46 -5.49 -9.46 8.00
CA ARG A 46 -5.31 -8.07 8.44
C ARG A 46 -3.85 -7.63 8.27
N ALA A 47 -3.57 -6.78 7.28
CA ALA A 47 -2.30 -6.04 7.21
C ALA A 47 -2.27 -4.82 8.15
N TRP A 48 -1.07 -4.31 8.46
CA TRP A 48 -0.85 -3.24 9.46
C TRP A 48 -0.32 -1.96 8.78
N HIS A 49 -1.21 -1.22 8.10
CA HIS A 49 -0.82 -0.06 7.27
C HIS A 49 -1.46 1.27 7.71
N ALA A 50 -2.66 1.24 8.28
CA ALA A 50 -3.45 2.44 8.57
C ALA A 50 -3.20 3.02 9.98
N GLY A 51 -2.37 2.36 10.80
CA GLY A 51 -2.10 2.76 12.18
C GLY A 51 -3.37 2.99 13.02
N ARG A 52 -3.30 3.93 13.98
CA ARG A 52 -4.48 4.42 14.72
C ARG A 52 -5.28 5.38 13.84
N SER A 53 -6.36 4.90 13.23
CA SER A 53 -7.16 5.66 12.27
C SER A 53 -8.66 5.45 12.45
N SER A 54 -9.45 6.37 11.89
CA SER A 54 -10.90 6.30 11.80
C SER A 54 -11.43 6.90 10.50
N TRP A 55 -12.51 6.31 9.98
CA TRP A 55 -13.17 6.75 8.74
C TRP A 55 -14.64 6.32 8.75
N PHE A 56 -15.54 7.23 8.37
CA PHE A 56 -16.99 6.97 8.30
C PHE A 56 -17.58 6.29 9.55
N GLY A 57 -17.18 6.77 10.73
CA GLY A 57 -17.63 6.24 12.02
C GLY A 57 -17.02 4.91 12.43
N ARG A 58 -16.14 4.29 11.62
CA ARG A 58 -15.38 3.10 12.00
C ARG A 58 -14.00 3.47 12.52
N THR A 59 -13.57 2.79 13.57
CA THR A 59 -12.19 2.74 14.06
C THR A 59 -11.52 1.44 13.58
N ASP A 60 -10.21 1.31 13.79
CA ASP A 60 -9.41 0.14 13.38
C ASP A 60 -9.52 -0.16 11.87
N ILE A 61 -9.09 0.82 11.06
CA ILE A 61 -9.21 0.76 9.60
C ILE A 61 -8.43 -0.42 8.99
N ASN A 62 -7.36 -0.88 9.64
CA ASN A 62 -6.65 -2.10 9.23
C ASN A 62 -7.59 -3.32 9.08
N SER A 63 -8.61 -3.42 9.93
CA SER A 63 -9.53 -4.58 9.94
C SER A 63 -10.65 -4.47 8.90
N CYS A 64 -10.78 -3.34 8.20
CA CYS A 64 -11.85 -3.11 7.24
C CYS A 64 -11.37 -2.43 5.94
N SER A 65 -10.10 -2.59 5.59
CA SER A 65 -9.55 -2.01 4.38
C SER A 65 -8.42 -2.83 3.77
N VAL A 66 -8.24 -2.66 2.47
CA VAL A 66 -7.07 -3.12 1.72
C VAL A 66 -6.11 -1.94 1.58
N GLY A 67 -4.93 -2.07 2.17
CA GLY A 67 -3.80 -1.15 2.07
C GLY A 67 -2.88 -1.44 0.89
N ILE A 68 -2.62 -0.41 0.08
CA ILE A 68 -1.70 -0.46 -1.06
C ILE A 68 -0.59 0.57 -0.80
N GLU A 69 0.64 0.08 -0.71
CA GLU A 69 1.84 0.92 -0.65
C GLU A 69 2.34 1.18 -2.06
N ILE A 70 2.62 2.45 -2.38
CA ILE A 70 3.13 2.87 -3.68
C ILE A 70 4.56 3.35 -3.47
N VAL A 71 5.53 2.69 -4.12
CA VAL A 71 6.95 3.04 -3.93
C VAL A 71 7.16 4.51 -4.31
N ASN A 72 7.52 5.32 -3.32
CA ASN A 72 7.90 6.71 -3.50
C ASN A 72 8.74 7.16 -2.29
N PRO A 73 9.85 7.88 -2.51
CA PRO A 73 10.68 8.44 -1.43
C PRO A 73 9.92 9.38 -0.49
N GLY A 74 8.78 9.94 -0.92
CA GLY A 74 7.90 10.71 -0.07
C GLY A 74 8.49 12.05 0.36
N HIS A 75 7.88 12.66 1.37
CA HIS A 75 8.20 14.02 1.79
C HIS A 75 9.62 14.15 2.38
N THR A 76 10.08 13.18 3.18
CA THR A 76 11.38 13.26 3.88
C THR A 76 12.56 13.12 2.93
N LEU A 77 12.44 12.27 1.90
CA LEU A 77 13.51 12.00 0.94
C LEU A 77 13.31 12.74 -0.40
N GLY A 78 12.29 13.60 -0.47
CA GLY A 78 11.93 14.40 -1.64
C GLY A 78 10.97 13.67 -2.58
N TYR A 79 9.75 14.21 -2.72
CA TYR A 79 8.74 13.63 -3.60
C TYR A 79 9.22 13.54 -5.05
N LYS A 80 8.98 12.39 -5.65
CA LYS A 80 9.11 12.18 -7.10
C LYS A 80 7.75 12.05 -7.72
N ALA A 81 7.61 12.48 -8.97
CA ALA A 81 6.41 12.17 -9.74
C ALA A 81 6.28 10.64 -9.89
N PHE A 82 5.09 10.11 -9.62
CA PHE A 82 4.79 8.71 -9.86
C PHE A 82 4.78 8.42 -11.37
N PRO A 83 5.55 7.44 -11.87
CA PRO A 83 5.53 7.08 -13.28
C PRO A 83 4.13 6.65 -13.74
N ARG A 84 3.78 6.96 -15.00
CA ARG A 84 2.47 6.62 -15.58
C ARG A 84 2.13 5.12 -15.45
N ARG A 85 3.12 4.25 -15.65
CA ARG A 85 2.96 2.79 -15.51
C ARG A 85 2.65 2.36 -14.07
N GLN A 86 3.25 3.02 -13.07
CA GLN A 86 2.98 2.77 -11.65
C GLN A 86 1.55 3.18 -11.32
N ILE A 87 1.12 4.37 -11.77
CA ILE A 87 -0.26 4.83 -11.58
C ILE A 87 -1.26 3.93 -12.33
N GLY A 88 -0.94 3.48 -13.54
CA GLY A 88 -1.77 2.52 -14.27
C GLY A 88 -1.99 1.22 -13.47
N ALA A 89 -0.92 0.64 -12.92
CA ALA A 89 -1.01 -0.53 -12.08
C ALA A 89 -1.85 -0.30 -10.81
N VAL A 90 -1.73 0.86 -10.17
CA VAL A 90 -2.57 1.23 -9.01
C VAL A 90 -4.05 1.35 -9.41
N ILE A 91 -4.36 1.93 -10.57
CA ILE A 91 -5.74 2.07 -11.07
C ILE A 91 -6.34 0.68 -11.31
N ASP A 92 -5.65 -0.18 -12.04
CA ASP A 92 -6.13 -1.54 -12.37
C ASP A 92 -6.33 -2.37 -11.09
N LEU A 93 -5.39 -2.28 -10.15
CA LEU A 93 -5.49 -2.94 -8.85
C LEU A 93 -6.69 -2.43 -8.05
N CYS A 94 -6.87 -1.11 -7.95
CA CYS A 94 -8.03 -0.52 -7.27
C CYS A 94 -9.34 -0.97 -7.92
N ALA A 95 -9.44 -0.94 -9.25
CA ALA A 95 -10.63 -1.38 -9.98
C ALA A 95 -10.95 -2.84 -9.70
N GLY A 96 -9.93 -3.71 -9.64
CA GLY A 96 -10.10 -5.11 -9.28
C GLY A 96 -10.63 -5.31 -7.84
N ILE A 97 -10.08 -4.56 -6.87
CA ILE A 97 -10.52 -4.62 -5.47
C ILE A 97 -11.96 -4.10 -5.33
N VAL A 98 -12.27 -2.97 -5.98
CA VAL A 98 -13.63 -2.41 -6.05
C VAL A 98 -14.61 -3.44 -6.61
N GLY A 99 -14.26 -4.11 -7.70
CA GLY A 99 -15.10 -5.16 -8.28
C GLY A 99 -15.33 -6.36 -7.35
N ARG A 100 -14.29 -6.82 -6.63
CA ARG A 100 -14.39 -7.96 -5.69
C ARG A 100 -15.23 -7.64 -4.45
N TYR A 101 -15.09 -6.44 -3.90
CA TYR A 101 -15.68 -6.07 -2.62
C TYR A 101 -16.89 -5.13 -2.71
N SER A 102 -17.24 -4.66 -3.91
CA SER A 102 -18.35 -3.72 -4.15
C SER A 102 -18.26 -2.46 -3.28
N ILE A 103 -17.08 -1.83 -3.27
CA ILE A 103 -16.77 -0.61 -2.49
C ILE A 103 -16.71 0.65 -3.36
#